data_AF-A0A7R9ZG26-F1
#
_entry.id   AF-A0A7R9ZG26-F1
#
_cell.length_a   1.000
_cell.length_b   1.000
_cell.length_c   1.000
_cell.angle_alpha   90.00
_cell.angle_beta   90.00
_cell.angle_gamma   90.00
#
_symmetry.space_group_name_H-M   'P 1'
#
loop_
_entity.id
_entity.type
_entity.pdbx_description
1 polymer ?
#
loop_
_entity_poly.entity_id
_entity_poly.type
_entity_poly.pdbx_seq_one_letter_code
_entity_poly.pdbx_strand_id
1 'polypeptide(L)'
;IMIACGLDAAEGDLLGDAKLTPEMYYIMTKSLLETAGKCVPVVAALEGGYNLQVLSTCMEAVALALLDEPWLEEKDTDASGMNRGVIMMKSRRTKREQKNLLSLGKYWNGGNIKCTGGMSKVTKSAVQSMKKSAKALANNGTCLGEMHFIAR
;
A
#
# COMPACT_ATOMS: atom_id res chain seq x y z
N ILE A 1 12.80 -1.62 -8.23
CA ILE A 1 11.36 -1.68 -8.53
C ILE A 1 10.80 -0.27 -8.42
N MET A 2 10.03 0.16 -9.42
CA MET A 2 9.26 1.40 -9.34
C MET A 2 7.79 1.04 -9.18
N ILE A 3 7.13 1.65 -8.20
CA ILE A 3 5.70 1.49 -7.95
C ILE A 3 5.03 2.81 -8.34
N ALA A 4 4.22 2.77 -9.39
CA ALA A 4 3.26 3.84 -9.68
C ALA A 4 2.12 3.72 -8.66
N CYS A 5 2.24 4.46 -7.56
CA CYS A 5 1.41 4.30 -6.37
C CYS A 5 0.13 5.15 -6.51
N GLY A 6 -0.78 4.70 -7.37
CA GLY A 6 -2.14 5.22 -7.42
C GLY A 6 -2.97 4.66 -6.26
N LEU A 7 -3.53 5.55 -5.45
CA LEU A 7 -4.36 5.22 -4.29
C LEU A 7 -5.84 5.56 -4.53
N ASP A 8 -6.23 5.71 -5.80
CA ASP A 8 -7.61 5.94 -6.24
C ASP A 8 -8.48 4.67 -6.14
N ALA A 9 -7.91 3.47 -6.10
CA ALA A 9 -8.68 2.24 -5.84
C ALA A 9 -9.10 2.03 -4.36
N ALA A 10 -8.76 2.98 -3.49
CA ALA A 10 -9.08 2.91 -2.08
C ALA A 10 -10.59 3.07 -1.83
N GLU A 11 -11.11 2.38 -0.81
CA GLU A 11 -12.51 2.52 -0.41
C GLU A 11 -12.79 3.97 0.02
N GLY A 12 -13.76 4.61 -0.63
CA GLY A 12 -14.12 6.00 -0.38
C GLY A 12 -13.38 7.03 -1.23
N ASP A 13 -12.56 6.61 -2.20
CA ASP A 13 -12.07 7.53 -3.23
C ASP A 13 -13.23 8.11 -4.06
N LEU A 14 -13.06 9.34 -4.55
CA LEU A 14 -14.11 10.07 -5.27
C LEU A 14 -14.27 9.59 -6.72
N LEU A 15 -13.21 9.04 -7.32
CA LEU A 15 -13.17 8.66 -8.73
C LEU A 15 -13.01 7.15 -8.91
N GLY A 16 -12.32 6.47 -7.99
CA GLY A 16 -12.21 5.02 -8.05
C GLY A 16 -13.42 4.31 -7.46
N ASP A 17 -13.98 3.38 -8.22
CA ASP A 17 -15.12 2.53 -7.81
C ASP A 17 -14.64 1.17 -7.26
N ALA A 18 -13.55 1.19 -6.50
CA ALA A 18 -12.96 0.01 -5.87
C ALA A 18 -13.11 0.07 -4.34
N LYS A 19 -12.70 -1.00 -3.66
CA LYS A 19 -12.90 -1.19 -2.22
C LYS A 19 -11.65 -1.69 -1.52
N LEU A 20 -10.50 -1.13 -1.87
CA LEU A 20 -9.25 -1.50 -1.21
C LEU A 20 -9.14 -0.75 0.12
N THR A 21 -8.94 -1.49 1.21
CA THR A 21 -8.63 -0.90 2.51
C THR A 21 -7.15 -0.54 2.58
N PRO A 22 -6.75 0.39 3.48
CA PRO A 22 -5.33 0.66 3.73
C PRO A 22 -4.51 -0.59 4.07
N GLU A 23 -5.08 -1.54 4.82
CA GLU A 23 -4.45 -2.82 5.13
C GLU A 23 -4.10 -3.61 3.85
N MET A 24 -4.97 -3.59 2.84
CA MET A 24 -4.71 -4.27 1.56
C MET A 24 -3.51 -3.64 0.83
N TYR A 25 -3.33 -2.31 0.89
CA TYR A 25 -2.15 -1.64 0.35
C TYR A 25 -0.86 -2.02 1.09
N TYR A 26 -0.92 -2.15 2.43
CA TYR A 26 0.20 -2.67 3.22
C TYR A 26 0.57 -4.10 2.78
N ILE A 27 -0.41 -5.00 2.72
CA ILE A 27 -0.19 -6.41 2.35
C ILE A 27 0.37 -6.53 0.93
N MET A 28 -0.20 -5.83 -0.05
CA MET A 28 0.29 -5.84 -1.44
C MET A 28 1.75 -5.37 -1.52
N THR A 29 2.07 -4.26 -0.85
CA THR A 29 3.44 -3.72 -0.83
C THR A 29 4.38 -4.70 -0.13
N LYS A 30 3.93 -5.32 0.97
CA LYS A 30 4.73 -6.28 1.71
C LYS A 30 5.04 -7.53 0.89
N SER A 31 4.03 -8.13 0.26
CA SER A 31 4.20 -9.30 -0.61
C SER A 31 5.11 -9.00 -1.81
N LEU A 32 5.03 -7.79 -2.37
CA LEU A 32 5.95 -7.34 -3.41
C LEU A 32 7.39 -7.32 -2.91
N LEU A 33 7.64 -6.75 -1.73
CA LEU A 33 8.99 -6.67 -1.15
C LEU A 33 9.55 -8.06 -0.79
N GLU A 34 8.71 -8.96 -0.27
CA GLU A 34 9.07 -10.35 0.00
C GLU A 34 9.47 -11.10 -1.27
N THR A 35 8.71 -10.90 -2.35
CA THR A 35 8.98 -11.54 -3.66
C THR A 35 10.20 -10.93 -4.34
N ALA A 36 10.39 -9.62 -4.24
CA ALA A 36 11.50 -8.90 -4.84
C ALA A 36 12.83 -9.18 -4.15
N GLY A 37 12.80 -9.40 -2.84
CA GLY A 37 13.99 -9.55 -2.02
C GLY A 37 14.45 -8.24 -1.38
N LYS A 38 15.18 -8.40 -0.27
CA LYS A 38 15.55 -7.30 0.63
C LYS A 38 16.56 -6.30 0.06
N CYS A 39 17.28 -6.63 -1.02
CA CYS A 39 18.30 -5.75 -1.64
C CYS A 39 17.86 -5.11 -2.95
N VAL A 40 16.62 -5.35 -3.39
CA VAL A 40 16.12 -4.66 -4.56
C VAL A 40 15.69 -3.25 -4.12
N PRO A 41 16.31 -2.18 -4.64
CA PRO A 41 15.87 -0.83 -4.31
C PRO A 41 14.45 -0.64 -4.83
N VAL A 42 13.58 -0.10 -3.99
CA VAL A 42 12.17 0.16 -4.31
C VAL A 42 11.87 1.63 -4.14
N VAL A 43 11.21 2.21 -5.14
CA VAL A 43 10.73 3.59 -5.13
C VAL A 43 9.23 3.56 -5.39
N ALA A 44 8.45 4.17 -4.52
CA ALA A 44 7.04 4.43 -4.75
C ALA A 44 6.86 5.91 -5.10
N ALA A 45 6.25 6.18 -6.25
CA ALA A 45 5.87 7.52 -6.68
C ALA A 45 4.36 7.65 -6.55
N LEU A 46 3.88 8.59 -5.74
CA LEU A 46 2.46 8.85 -5.58
C LEU A 46 1.89 9.39 -6.90
N GLU A 47 0.82 8.78 -7.39
CA GLU A 47 0.13 9.18 -8.63
C GLU A 47 -1.27 9.72 -8.30
N GLY A 48 -2.31 8.88 -8.41
CA GLY A 48 -3.70 9.21 -8.09
C GLY A 48 -4.10 9.01 -6.64
N GLY A 49 -5.32 9.44 -6.30
CA GLY A 49 -5.90 9.40 -4.96
C GLY A 49 -6.49 10.76 -4.63
N TYR A 50 -7.81 10.84 -4.65
CA TYR A 50 -8.57 12.09 -4.68
C TYR A 50 -9.33 12.35 -3.38
N ASN A 51 -9.47 11.32 -2.53
CA ASN A 51 -9.91 11.49 -1.14
C ASN A 51 -8.69 11.63 -0.21
N LEU A 52 -8.42 12.85 0.26
CA LEU A 52 -7.27 13.14 1.13
C LEU A 52 -7.27 12.37 2.47
N GLN A 53 -8.45 12.08 3.03
CA GLN A 53 -8.55 11.33 4.28
C GLN A 53 -8.03 9.90 4.09
N VAL A 54 -8.58 9.20 3.10
CA VAL A 54 -8.21 7.80 2.80
C VAL A 54 -6.81 7.72 2.20
N LEU A 55 -6.43 8.69 1.36
CA LEU A 55 -5.10 8.78 0.75
C LEU A 55 -3.99 8.76 1.81
N SER A 56 -4.13 9.57 2.86
CA SER A 56 -3.10 9.68 3.90
C SER A 56 -2.87 8.35 4.63
N THR A 57 -3.96 7.64 4.97
CA THR A 57 -3.92 6.34 5.63
C THR A 57 -3.39 5.24 4.71
N CYS A 58 -3.78 5.22 3.43
CA CYS A 58 -3.23 4.27 2.46
C CYS A 58 -1.73 4.50 2.22
N MET A 59 -1.29 5.75 2.11
CA MET A 59 0.13 6.06 1.92
C MET A 59 0.96 5.72 3.16
N GLU A 60 0.41 5.91 4.36
CA GLU A 60 1.01 5.42 5.60
C GLU A 60 1.21 3.90 5.56
N ALA A 61 0.20 3.16 5.10
CA ALA A 61 0.25 1.71 4.98
C ALA A 61 1.37 1.25 4.03
N VAL A 62 1.50 1.89 2.87
CA VAL A 62 2.60 1.65 1.92
C VAL A 62 3.95 1.97 2.56
N ALA A 63 4.07 3.10 3.26
CA ALA A 63 5.32 3.50 3.89
C ALA A 63 5.76 2.56 5.02
N LEU A 64 4.82 2.10 5.85
CA LEU A 64 5.09 1.11 6.90
C LEU A 64 5.57 -0.21 6.31
N ALA A 65 4.96 -0.68 5.22
CA ALA A 65 5.42 -1.87 4.51
C ALA A 65 6.85 -1.72 3.98
N LEU A 66 7.17 -0.57 3.36
CA LEU A 66 8.52 -0.24 2.87
C LEU A 66 9.57 -0.19 3.99
N LEU A 67 9.15 0.20 5.20
CA LEU A 67 10.00 0.28 6.38
C LEU A 67 10.16 -1.04 7.14
N ASP A 68 9.41 -2.08 6.76
CA ASP A 68 9.31 -3.31 7.54
C ASP A 68 8.79 -3.05 8.97
N GLU A 69 7.91 -2.07 9.13
CA GLU A 69 7.24 -1.73 10.39
C GLU A 69 5.82 -2.32 10.38
N PRO A 70 5.30 -2.78 11.54
CA PRO A 70 4.00 -3.43 11.60
C PRO A 70 2.86 -2.44 11.30
N TRP A 71 1.89 -2.89 10.51
CA TRP A 71 0.58 -2.23 10.40
C TRP A 71 -0.24 -2.49 11.65
N LEU A 72 -0.48 -1.44 12.43
CA LEU A 72 -1.39 -1.47 13.57
C LEU A 72 -2.64 -0.71 13.14
N GLU A 73 -3.71 -1.41 12.80
CA GLU A 73 -5.00 -0.73 12.64
C GLU A 73 -5.33 0.00 13.94
N GLU A 74 -5.57 1.31 13.87
CA GLU A 74 -6.29 1.99 14.94
C GLU A 74 -7.67 1.31 14.98
N LYS A 75 -7.89 0.50 16.02
CA LYS A 75 -9.22 -0.02 16.31
C LYS A 75 -10.06 1.18 16.72
N ASP A 76 -10.88 1.68 15.82
CA ASP A 76 -12.14 2.26 16.25
C ASP A 76 -12.83 1.15 17.06
N THR A 77 -12.87 1.31 18.38
CA THR A 77 -13.51 0.35 19.27
C THR A 77 -15.01 0.40 19.04
N ASP A 78 -15.49 -0.30 18.02
CA ASP A 78 -16.87 -0.76 17.99
C ASP A 78 -16.95 -2.03 18.87
N ALA A 79 -17.99 -2.09 19.70
CA ALA A 79 -18.16 -3.09 20.76
C ALA A 79 -18.37 -4.55 20.26
N SER A 80 -18.02 -4.85 19.02
CA SER A 80 -18.40 -6.09 18.32
C SER A 80 -17.35 -7.20 18.37
N GLY A 81 -16.12 -6.93 18.82
CA GLY A 81 -15.13 -7.99 19.11
C GLY A 81 -14.85 -8.95 17.95
N MET A 82 -15.05 -8.53 16.70
CA MET A 82 -14.77 -9.37 15.54
C MET A 82 -13.26 -9.37 15.28
N ASN A 83 -12.61 -10.52 15.43
CA ASN A 83 -11.28 -10.73 14.86
C ASN A 83 -11.41 -10.57 13.34
N ARG A 84 -10.98 -9.43 12.78
CA ARG A 84 -10.72 -9.29 11.35
C ARG A 84 -9.46 -10.10 11.03
N GLY A 85 -9.56 -11.42 11.10
CA GLY A 85 -8.57 -12.27 10.48
C GLY A 85 -8.51 -11.90 9.00
N VAL A 86 -7.30 -11.73 8.46
CA VAL A 86 -7.08 -11.52 7.03
C VAL A 86 -7.94 -12.51 6.27
N ILE A 87 -9.05 -12.04 5.68
CA ILE A 87 -9.89 -12.89 4.84
C ILE A 87 -9.09 -13.09 3.57
N MET A 88 -8.35 -14.20 3.54
CA MET A 88 -7.80 -14.73 2.31
C MET A 88 -8.99 -15.05 1.40
N MET A 89 -9.38 -14.07 0.56
CA MET A 89 -10.36 -14.31 -0.49
C MET A 89 -9.84 -15.47 -1.33
N LYS A 90 -10.60 -16.57 -1.32
CA LYS A 90 -10.35 -17.69 -2.24
C LYS A 90 -10.47 -17.14 -3.67
N SER A 91 -9.32 -16.89 -4.31
CA SER A 91 -9.26 -16.37 -5.68
C SER A 91 -9.92 -17.36 -6.64
N ARG A 92 -11.18 -17.11 -7.01
CA ARG A 92 -11.73 -17.64 -8.25
C ARG A 92 -11.17 -16.78 -9.37
N ARG A 93 -10.29 -17.34 -10.19
CA ARG A 93 -9.75 -16.61 -11.34
C ARG A 93 -10.89 -16.13 -12.23
N THR A 94 -11.03 -14.82 -12.35
CA THR A 94 -12.04 -14.23 -13.22
C THR A 94 -11.74 -14.57 -14.68
N LYS A 95 -12.75 -14.52 -15.56
CA LYS A 95 -12.54 -14.74 -17.02
C LYS A 95 -11.48 -13.78 -17.60
N ARG A 96 -11.38 -12.56 -17.03
CA ARG A 96 -10.39 -11.56 -17.41
C ARG A 96 -8.99 -11.99 -17.00
N GLU A 97 -8.78 -12.42 -15.76
CA GLU A 97 -7.49 -12.94 -15.28
C GLU A 97 -7.03 -14.16 -16.09
N GLN A 98 -7.93 -15.09 -16.41
CA GLN A 98 -7.60 -16.26 -17.23
C GLN A 98 -7.14 -15.83 -18.63
N LYS A 99 -7.84 -14.89 -19.26
CA LYS A 99 -7.45 -14.36 -20.57
C LYS A 99 -6.08 -13.66 -20.51
N ASN A 100 -5.82 -12.89 -19.45
CA ASN A 100 -4.53 -12.23 -19.25
C ASN A 100 -3.40 -13.26 -19.08
N LEU A 101 -3.58 -14.29 -18.25
CA LEU A 101 -2.58 -15.36 -18.06
C LEU A 101 -2.29 -16.12 -19.35
N LEU A 102 -3.32 -16.44 -20.14
CA LEU A 102 -3.14 -17.09 -21.45
C LEU A 102 -2.35 -16.21 -22.43
N SER A 103 -2.57 -14.89 -22.41
CA SER A 103 -1.83 -13.97 -23.26
C SER A 103 -0.36 -13.84 -22.85
N LEU A 104 -0.08 -13.83 -21.54
CA LEU A 104 1.27 -13.67 -20.98
C LEU A 104 2.09 -14.96 -21.00
N GLY A 105 1.45 -16.14 -20.96
CA GLY A 105 2.14 -17.43 -20.95
C GLY A 105 3.02 -17.71 -22.17
N LYS A 106 2.87 -16.94 -23.24
CA LYS A 106 3.76 -16.97 -24.42
C LYS A 106 5.13 -16.34 -24.16
N TYR A 107 5.21 -15.41 -23.19
CA TYR A 107 6.38 -14.56 -22.94
C TYR A 107 6.96 -14.75 -21.54
N TRP A 108 6.19 -15.35 -20.61
CA TRP A 108 6.60 -15.51 -19.22
C TRP A 108 6.57 -16.98 -18.79
N ASN A 109 7.77 -17.53 -18.51
CA ASN A 109 7.96 -18.92 -18.09
C ASN A 109 7.98 -19.13 -16.56
N GLY A 110 7.64 -18.11 -15.76
CA GLY A 110 7.46 -18.27 -14.30
C GLY A 110 8.76 -18.31 -13.47
N GLY A 111 9.82 -17.61 -13.90
CA GLY A 111 11.14 -17.68 -13.26
C GLY A 111 11.16 -17.37 -11.75
N ASN A 112 11.84 -18.23 -10.98
CA ASN A 112 12.09 -18.08 -9.54
C ASN A 112 13.16 -17.00 -9.28
N ILE A 113 12.74 -15.85 -8.73
CA ILE A 113 13.67 -14.80 -8.28
C ILE A 113 14.29 -15.24 -6.94
N LYS A 114 15.63 -15.28 -6.86
CA LYS A 114 16.38 -15.54 -5.61
C LYS A 114 16.99 -14.23 -5.09
N CYS A 115 16.94 -14.03 -3.77
CA CYS A 115 17.21 -12.74 -3.13
C CYS A 115 18.42 -12.81 -2.18
N THR A 116 19.40 -11.91 -2.30
CA THR A 116 20.58 -11.84 -1.41
C THR A 116 21.04 -10.39 -1.14
N GLY A 117 20.66 -9.79 -0.01
CA GLY A 117 21.17 -8.47 0.44
C GLY A 117 20.14 -7.57 1.18
N GLY A 118 20.63 -6.51 1.85
CA GLY A 118 19.88 -5.70 2.83
C GLY A 118 19.11 -4.47 2.30
N MET A 119 18.14 -4.02 3.10
CA MET A 119 17.13 -2.99 2.79
C MET A 119 17.67 -1.56 2.63
N SER A 120 17.06 -0.82 1.70
CA SER A 120 17.14 0.65 1.61
C SER A 120 16.22 1.29 2.65
N LYS A 121 16.70 2.33 3.35
CA LYS A 121 16.01 2.91 4.52
C LYS A 121 15.14 4.10 4.11
N VAL A 122 13.82 3.99 4.26
CA VAL A 122 12.98 5.17 4.51
C VAL A 122 13.26 5.63 5.96
N THR A 123 13.14 6.91 6.26
CA THR A 123 13.44 7.43 7.61
C THR A 123 12.23 7.33 8.53
N LYS A 124 12.42 6.92 9.80
CA LYS A 124 11.32 6.84 10.78
C LYS A 124 10.61 8.20 11.00
N SER A 125 11.32 9.31 10.78
CA SER A 125 10.77 10.66 10.85
C SER A 125 9.72 10.94 9.77
N ALA A 126 9.87 10.37 8.57
CA ALA A 126 8.90 10.50 7.49
C ALA A 126 7.55 9.86 7.87
N VAL A 127 7.58 8.66 8.47
CA VAL A 127 6.35 7.99 8.95
C VAL A 127 5.70 8.73 10.09
N GLN A 128 6.49 9.23 11.05
CA GLN A 128 5.94 10.01 12.16
C GLN A 128 5.21 11.27 11.65
N SER A 129 5.76 11.91 10.61
CA SER A 129 5.15 13.08 9.97
C SER A 129 3.86 12.71 9.25
N MET A 130 3.82 11.59 8.51
CA MET A 130 2.60 11.11 7.85
C MET A 130 1.50 10.77 8.86
N LYS A 131 1.83 10.06 9.94
CA LYS A 131 0.92 9.77 11.06
C LYS A 131 0.33 11.03 11.67
N LYS A 132 1.17 12.04 11.92
CA LYS A 132 0.74 13.32 12.49
C LYS A 132 -0.18 14.07 11.53
N SER A 133 0.13 14.08 10.24
CA SER A 133 -0.71 14.70 9.21
C SER A 133 -2.05 14.00 9.03
N ALA A 134 -2.07 12.66 8.99
CA ALA A 134 -3.31 11.86 8.93
C ALA A 134 -4.21 12.14 10.14
N LYS A 135 -3.63 12.15 11.35
CA LYS A 135 -4.36 12.44 12.60
C LYS A 135 -4.84 13.89 12.70
N ALA A 136 -4.09 14.85 12.15
CA ALA A 136 -4.53 16.25 12.07
C ALA A 136 -5.68 16.43 11.08
N LEU A 137 -5.65 15.71 9.95
CA LEU A 137 -6.69 15.76 8.93
C LEU A 137 -8.01 15.12 9.42
N ALA A 138 -7.93 14.02 10.17
CA ALA A 138 -9.07 13.35 10.79
C ALA A 138 -9.79 14.22 11.84
N ASN A 139 -9.06 15.08 12.56
CA ASN A 139 -9.62 15.88 13.66
C ASN A 139 -10.09 17.29 13.25
N ASN A 140 -9.49 17.92 12.23
CA ASN A 140 -9.69 19.35 11.96
C ASN A 140 -10.11 19.71 10.52
N GLY A 141 -10.32 18.75 9.61
CA GLY A 141 -10.91 18.98 8.28
C GLY A 141 -10.22 20.05 7.41
N THR A 142 -8.98 20.44 7.72
CA THR A 142 -8.28 21.54 7.05
C THR A 142 -6.90 21.10 6.55
N CYS A 143 -6.69 21.28 5.25
CA CYS A 143 -5.45 20.99 4.54
C CYS A 143 -4.34 21.95 5.01
N LEU A 144 -3.20 21.42 5.43
CA LEU A 144 -1.99 22.21 5.63
C LEU A 144 -0.84 21.65 4.80
N GLY A 145 -0.39 22.47 3.85
CA GLY A 145 1.01 22.65 3.48
C GLY A 145 1.64 21.57 2.60
N GLU A 146 2.10 21.99 1.42
CA GLU A 146 2.88 21.23 0.45
C GLU A 146 3.95 20.33 1.11
N MET A 147 3.79 19.00 0.98
CA MET A 147 4.86 18.04 1.26
C MET A 147 5.77 17.93 0.03
N HIS A 148 6.84 18.73 0.01
CA HIS A 148 7.97 18.48 -0.88
C HIS A 148 8.80 17.31 -0.35
N PHE A 149 8.60 16.11 -0.91
CA PHE A 149 9.46 14.94 -0.67
C PHE A 149 10.62 14.94 -1.68
N ILE A 150 11.82 15.25 -1.21
CA ILE A 150 13.06 14.86 -1.90
C ILE A 150 13.73 13.80 -1.03
N ALA A 151 13.60 12.53 -1.45
CA ALA A 151 14.44 11.46 -0.94
C ALA A 151 15.88 11.68 -1.44
N ARG A 152 16.83 11.90 -0.53
CA ARG A 152 18.27 11.80 -0.78
C ARG A 152 18.80 10.52 -0.15
#